data_AF-A0A4R1MUE1-F1
#
_entry.id   AF-A0A4R1MUE1-F1
#
_cell.length_a   1.000
_cell.length_b   1.000
_cell.length_c   1.000
_cell.angle_alpha   90.00
_cell.angle_beta   90.00
_cell.angle_gamma   90.00
#
_symmetry.space_group_name_H-M   'P 1'
#
loop_
_entity.id
_entity.type
_entity.pdbx_description
1 polymer ?
#
loop_
_entity_poly.entity_id
_entity_poly.type
_entity_poly.pdbx_seq_one_letter_code
_entity_poly.pdbx_strand_id
1 'polypeptide(L)'
;MTTKKKDINERNREFWERVQEQVKPLLEDPELLSEVIASQAQTATRWGGVKGLNSLEADLLSEHAVRTDRRNLEERATLGDKGKQTLEQQRKNQRKAVAEVTKYGPEDKAAWRKIAEGEDLRGKSKLQKARVIAHRLGLPLEAISTIRRVVD
;
A
#
# COMPACT_ATOMS: atom_id res chain seq x y z
N MET A 1 24.97 41.61 28.03
CA MET A 1 24.09 40.57 28.62
C MET A 1 24.88 39.28 28.69
N THR A 2 25.38 38.93 29.88
CA THR A 2 26.11 37.67 30.10
C THR A 2 25.10 36.56 30.33
N THR A 3 25.06 35.58 29.43
CA THR A 3 24.31 34.33 29.64
C THR A 3 24.84 33.68 30.92
N LYS A 4 24.07 33.78 32.01
CA LYS A 4 24.33 33.03 33.24
C LYS A 4 24.36 31.55 32.85
N LYS A 5 25.53 30.89 32.94
CA LYS A 5 25.63 29.44 32.77
C LYS A 5 24.64 28.82 33.75
N LYS A 6 23.61 28.12 33.26
CA LYS A 6 22.70 27.34 34.11
C LYS A 6 23.53 26.43 35.00
N ASP A 7 23.14 26.33 36.27
CA ASP A 7 23.76 25.42 37.22
C ASP A 7 23.67 23.98 36.69
N ILE A 8 24.68 23.15 36.97
CA ILE A 8 24.72 21.75 36.56
C ILE A 8 23.51 21.01 37.14
N ASN A 9 23.11 21.34 38.37
CA ASN A 9 21.94 20.73 39.02
C ASN A 9 20.64 21.09 38.28
N GLU A 10 20.51 22.33 37.82
CA GLU A 10 19.33 22.79 37.07
C GLU A 10 19.25 22.12 35.70
N ARG A 11 20.38 21.97 35.00
CA ARG A 11 20.44 21.23 33.73
C ARG A 11 20.12 19.75 33.89
N ASN A 12 20.61 19.13 34.97
CA ASN A 12 20.32 17.73 35.28
C ASN A 12 18.84 17.53 35.63
N ARG A 13 18.24 18.46 36.38
CA ARG A 13 16.80 18.43 36.67
C ARG A 13 15.97 18.52 35.39
N GLU A 14 16.26 19.50 34.52
CA GLU A 14 15.58 19.66 33.23
C GLU A 14 15.75 18.46 32.29
N PHE A 15 16.88 17.74 32.40
CA PHE A 15 17.09 16.51 31.66
C PHE A 15 16.16 15.40 32.20
N TRP A 16 16.17 15.15 33.50
CA TRP A 16 15.36 14.09 34.10
C TRP A 16 13.86 14.36 34.03
N GLU A 17 13.43 15.61 34.13
CA GLU A 17 12.02 16.00 33.93
C GLU A 17 11.56 15.63 32.51
N ARG A 18 12.36 15.93 31.48
CA ARG A 18 12.05 15.54 30.09
C ARG A 18 12.02 14.03 29.88
N VAL A 19 12.97 13.31 30.50
CA VAL A 19 12.99 11.84 30.44
C VAL A 19 11.72 11.27 31.09
N GLN A 20 11.33 11.79 32.26
CA GLN A 20 10.09 11.36 32.92
C GLN A 20 8.84 11.66 32.10
N GLU A 21 8.73 12.84 31.49
CA GLU A 21 7.61 13.20 30.62
C GLU A 21 7.45 12.23 29.45
N GLN A 22 8.55 11.74 28.87
CA GLN A 22 8.51 10.81 27.74
C GLN A 22 8.22 9.37 28.17
N VAL A 23 8.76 8.93 29.31
CA VAL A 23 8.67 7.53 29.76
C VAL A 23 7.39 7.25 30.54
N LYS A 24 6.87 8.22 31.31
CA LYS A 24 5.71 8.01 32.17
C LYS A 24 4.48 7.47 31.41
N PRO A 25 4.10 7.99 30.23
CA PRO A 25 3.01 7.42 29.46
C PRO A 25 3.27 5.98 29.00
N LEU A 26 4.54 5.62 28.75
CA LEU A 26 4.92 4.27 28.30
C LEU A 26 4.85 3.24 29.42
N LEU A 27 5.03 3.67 30.67
CA LEU A 27 4.84 2.80 31.84
C LEU A 27 3.37 2.44 32.09
N GLU A 28 2.44 3.23 31.54
CA GLU A 28 0.99 2.96 31.60
C GLU A 28 0.53 1.96 30.52
N ASP A 29 1.41 1.56 29.58
CA ASP A 29 1.17 0.50 28.60
C ASP A 29 1.68 -0.86 29.15
N PRO A 30 0.80 -1.72 29.68
CA PRO A 30 1.22 -2.99 30.28
C PRO A 30 1.78 -3.99 29.26
N GLU A 31 1.38 -3.91 27.99
CA GLU A 31 1.87 -4.80 26.95
C GLU A 31 3.30 -4.43 26.57
N LEU A 32 3.56 -3.14 26.36
CA LEU A 32 4.90 -2.62 26.07
C LEU A 32 5.86 -2.94 27.23
N LEU A 33 5.42 -2.67 28.46
CA LEU A 33 6.24 -2.94 29.64
C LEU A 33 6.57 -4.43 29.76
N SER A 34 5.60 -5.32 29.52
CA SER A 34 5.83 -6.77 29.58
C SER A 34 6.82 -7.25 28.52
N GLU A 35 6.76 -6.70 27.29
CA GLU A 35 7.69 -7.07 26.22
C GLU A 35 9.11 -6.63 26.51
N VAL A 36 9.27 -5.38 26.98
CA VAL A 36 10.59 -4.85 27.35
C VAL A 36 11.21 -5.65 28.51
N ILE A 37 10.44 -5.94 29.55
CA ILE A 37 10.92 -6.76 30.68
C ILE A 37 11.32 -8.17 30.20
N ALA A 38 10.51 -8.79 29.34
CA ALA A 38 10.81 -10.12 28.80
C ALA A 38 12.10 -10.11 27.96
N SER A 39 12.30 -9.08 27.13
CA SER A 39 13.51 -8.89 26.32
C SER A 39 14.76 -8.69 27.19
N GLN A 40 14.66 -7.87 28.24
CA GLN A 40 15.74 -7.67 29.20
C GLN A 40 16.07 -8.96 29.96
N ALA A 41 15.08 -9.74 30.38
CA ALA A 41 15.29 -11.03 31.05
C ALA A 41 16.03 -12.04 30.15
N GLN A 42 15.64 -12.13 28.86
CA GLN A 42 16.32 -12.97 27.88
C GLN A 42 17.77 -12.52 27.66
N THR A 43 18.00 -11.21 27.54
CA THR A 43 19.33 -10.63 27.39
C THR A 43 20.21 -10.92 28.61
N ALA A 44 19.67 -10.74 29.82
CA ALA A 44 20.39 -11.05 31.05
C ALA A 44 20.81 -12.53 31.12
N THR A 45 19.93 -13.44 30.69
CA THR A 45 20.22 -14.88 30.65
C THR A 45 21.30 -15.21 29.62
N ARG A 46 21.26 -14.55 28.45
CA ARG A 46 22.21 -14.77 27.36
C ARG A 46 23.61 -14.26 27.66
N TRP A 47 23.72 -13.13 28.36
CA TRP A 47 25.00 -12.48 28.66
C TRP A 47 25.53 -12.76 30.08
N GLY A 48 24.87 -13.64 30.83
CA GLY A 48 25.31 -14.05 32.17
C GLY A 48 25.20 -12.93 33.22
N GLY A 49 24.21 -12.03 33.07
CA GLY A 49 23.90 -11.01 34.05
C GLY A 49 23.50 -9.65 33.46
N VAL A 50 23.43 -8.65 34.35
CA VAL A 50 22.93 -7.30 34.09
C VAL A 50 23.87 -6.40 33.26
N LYS A 51 25.12 -6.81 33.05
CA LYS A 51 26.14 -5.97 32.36
C LYS A 51 25.83 -5.67 30.89
N GLY A 52 24.93 -6.43 30.26
CA GLY A 52 24.50 -6.23 28.87
C GLY A 52 23.12 -5.57 28.73
N LEU A 53 22.50 -5.11 29.82
CA LEU A 53 21.20 -4.46 29.76
C LEU A 53 21.34 -2.95 29.56
N ASN A 54 20.48 -2.39 28.72
CA ASN A 54 20.29 -0.95 28.65
C ASN A 54 19.47 -0.45 29.84
N SER A 55 19.31 0.87 29.95
CA SER A 55 18.30 1.43 30.87
C SER A 55 16.91 0.98 30.40
N LEU A 56 16.02 0.72 31.36
CA LEU A 56 14.61 0.42 31.08
C LEU A 56 13.96 1.51 30.22
N GLU A 57 14.30 2.77 30.48
CA GLU A 57 13.86 3.93 29.72
C GLU A 57 14.30 3.89 28.25
N ALA A 58 15.55 3.53 27.98
CA ALA A 58 16.03 3.39 26.60
C ALA A 58 15.29 2.27 25.84
N ASP A 59 15.08 1.12 26.50
CA ASP A 59 14.38 0.01 25.86
C ASP A 59 12.88 0.30 25.65
N LEU A 60 12.22 0.99 26.60
CA LEU A 60 10.83 1.45 26.44
C LEU A 60 10.67 2.42 25.27
N LEU A 61 11.56 3.40 25.14
CA LEU A 61 11.53 4.37 24.05
C LEU A 61 11.81 3.70 22.70
N SER A 62 12.76 2.77 22.66
CA SER A 62 13.10 2.01 21.44
C SER A 62 11.94 1.13 20.98
N GLU A 63 11.35 0.34 21.87
CA GLU A 63 10.26 -0.58 21.52
C GLU A 63 8.99 0.20 21.12
N HIS A 64 8.69 1.30 21.81
CA HIS A 64 7.58 2.18 21.42
C HIS A 64 7.76 2.76 20.01
N ALA A 65 8.99 3.16 19.64
CA ALA A 65 9.28 3.64 18.29
C ALA A 65 9.07 2.54 17.23
N VAL A 66 9.55 1.33 17.50
CA VAL A 66 9.36 0.17 16.61
C VAL A 66 7.87 -0.16 16.42
N ARG A 67 7.08 -0.19 17.50
CA ARG A 67 5.63 -0.41 17.45
C ARG A 67 4.90 0.66 16.64
N THR A 68 5.28 1.93 16.83
CA THR A 68 4.70 3.05 16.09
C THR A 68 5.00 2.94 14.60
N ASP A 69 6.24 2.65 14.24
CA ASP A 69 6.66 2.48 12.85
C ASP A 69 5.99 1.28 12.18
N ARG A 70 5.86 0.16 12.90
CA ARG A 70 5.13 -1.02 12.43
C ARG A 70 3.65 -0.71 12.17
N ARG A 71 2.99 0.00 13.09
CA ARG A 71 1.59 0.42 12.91
C ARG A 71 1.44 1.34 11.69
N ASN A 72 2.37 2.28 11.51
CA ASN A 72 2.38 3.17 10.35
C ASN A 72 2.59 2.41 9.03
N LEU A 73 3.40 1.35 9.03
CA LEU A 73 3.60 0.47 7.87
C LEU A 73 2.34 -0.34 7.54
N GLU A 74 1.67 -0.88 8.55
CA GLU A 74 0.41 -1.62 8.38
C GLU A 74 -0.73 -0.70 7.86
N GLU A 75 -0.81 0.54 8.38
CA GLU A 75 -1.76 1.55 7.89
C GLU A 75 -1.46 1.96 6.44
N ARG A 76 -0.18 2.13 6.07
CA ARG A 76 0.21 2.40 4.67
C ARG A 76 -0.11 1.23 3.74
N ALA A 77 0.08 -0.02 4.18
CA ALA A 77 -0.26 -1.20 3.40
C ALA A 77 -1.77 -1.29 3.14
N THR A 78 -2.59 -1.08 4.18
CA THR A 78 -4.05 -1.12 4.07
C THR A 78 -4.63 0.03 3.22
N LEU A 79 -4.06 1.23 3.31
CA LEU A 79 -4.40 2.35 2.44
C LEU A 79 -3.99 2.11 0.98
N GLY A 80 -2.83 1.49 0.75
CA GLY A 80 -2.36 1.09 -0.57
C GLY A 80 -3.30 0.11 -1.28
N ASP A 81 -3.84 -0.87 -0.55
CA ASP A 81 -4.78 -1.85 -1.11
C ASP A 81 -6.17 -1.26 -1.37
N LYS A 82 -6.68 -0.39 -0.49
CA LYS A 82 -7.93 0.36 -0.74
C LYS A 82 -7.80 1.29 -1.94
N GLY A 83 -6.64 1.94 -2.11
CA GLY A 83 -6.34 2.80 -3.26
C GLY A 83 -6.32 2.03 -4.59
N LYS A 84 -5.71 0.83 -4.62
CA LYS A 84 -5.70 -0.04 -5.80
C LYS A 84 -7.10 -0.54 -6.18
N GLN A 85 -7.90 -0.97 -5.20
CA GLN A 85 -9.28 -1.38 -5.43
C GLN A 85 -10.14 -0.23 -6.00
N THR A 86 -9.95 0.98 -5.49
CA THR A 86 -10.69 2.18 -5.96
C THR A 86 -10.32 2.55 -7.41
N LEU A 87 -9.03 2.49 -7.76
CA LEU A 87 -8.55 2.77 -9.13
C LEU A 87 -9.00 1.71 -10.14
N GLU A 88 -9.00 0.44 -9.76
CA GLU A 88 -9.46 -0.64 -10.63
C GLU A 88 -10.98 -0.54 -10.88
N GLN A 89 -11.75 -0.21 -9.84
CA GLN A 89 -13.19 0.03 -9.95
C GLN A 89 -13.50 1.27 -10.80
N GLN A 90 -12.73 2.36 -10.65
CA GLN A 90 -12.86 3.55 -11.50
C GLN A 90 -12.55 3.24 -12.96
N ARG A 91 -11.47 2.49 -13.24
CA ARG A 91 -11.14 2.02 -14.61
C ARG A 91 -12.26 1.15 -15.19
N LYS A 92 -12.85 0.26 -14.39
CA LYS A 92 -13.97 -0.59 -14.82
C LYS A 92 -15.23 0.24 -15.13
N ASN A 93 -15.52 1.26 -14.34
CA ASN A 93 -16.65 2.16 -14.56
C ASN A 93 -16.44 3.05 -15.79
N GLN A 94 -15.23 3.57 -16.02
CA GLN A 94 -14.89 4.32 -17.23
C GLN A 94 -15.03 3.47 -18.49
N ARG A 95 -14.53 2.22 -18.48
CA ARG A 95 -14.71 1.27 -19.59
C ARG A 95 -16.18 1.00 -19.91
N LYS A 96 -17.04 0.90 -18.89
CA LYS A 96 -18.50 0.74 -19.07
C LYS A 96 -19.13 1.99 -19.67
N ALA A 97 -18.80 3.18 -19.16
CA ALA A 97 -19.33 4.44 -19.66
C ALA A 97 -18.95 4.69 -21.13
N VAL A 98 -17.70 4.40 -21.52
CA VAL A 98 -17.23 4.51 -22.92
C VAL A 98 -17.94 3.51 -23.85
N ALA A 99 -18.22 2.30 -23.35
CA ALA A 99 -18.95 1.29 -24.11
C ALA A 99 -20.43 1.66 -24.37
N GLU A 100 -21.09 2.39 -23.46
CA GLU A 100 -22.50 2.83 -23.63
C GLU A 100 -22.67 3.97 -24.66
N VAL A 101 -21.62 4.77 -24.88
CA VAL A 101 -21.65 5.91 -25.82
C VAL A 101 -21.44 5.46 -27.28
N THR A 102 -20.77 4.34 -27.53
CA THR A 102 -20.38 3.94 -28.89
C THR A 102 -21.34 2.88 -29.46
N LYS A 103 -22.47 3.32 -30.02
CA LYS A 103 -23.42 2.44 -30.72
C LYS A 103 -22.96 2.19 -32.15
N TYR A 104 -22.48 0.97 -32.42
CA TYR A 104 -22.07 0.53 -33.77
C TYR A 104 -23.28 0.11 -34.61
N GLY A 105 -23.37 0.66 -35.81
CA GLY A 105 -24.46 0.44 -36.75
C GLY A 105 -24.38 -0.91 -37.46
N PRO A 106 -25.41 -1.28 -38.25
CA PRO A 106 -25.39 -2.47 -39.09
C PRO A 106 -24.23 -2.49 -40.09
N GLU A 107 -23.84 -1.33 -40.62
CA GLU A 107 -22.76 -1.17 -41.59
C GLU A 107 -21.38 -1.50 -40.98
N ASP A 108 -21.10 -1.00 -39.77
CA ASP A 108 -19.86 -1.34 -39.03
C ASP A 108 -19.76 -2.85 -38.81
N LYS A 109 -20.87 -3.46 -38.42
CA LYS A 109 -20.96 -4.90 -38.16
C LYS A 109 -20.74 -5.72 -39.43
N ALA A 110 -21.26 -5.26 -40.57
CA ALA A 110 -21.03 -5.89 -41.86
C ALA A 110 -19.55 -5.79 -42.29
N ALA A 111 -18.92 -4.62 -42.10
CA ALA A 111 -17.50 -4.43 -42.36
C ALA A 111 -16.63 -5.37 -41.51
N TRP A 112 -16.95 -5.54 -40.22
CA TRP A 112 -16.20 -6.44 -39.34
C TRP A 112 -16.29 -7.90 -39.76
N ARG A 113 -17.47 -8.39 -40.18
CA ARG A 113 -17.64 -9.76 -40.70
C ARG A 113 -16.78 -9.98 -41.94
N LYS A 114 -16.83 -9.04 -42.88
CA LYS A 114 -16.03 -9.10 -44.12
C LYS A 114 -14.52 -9.16 -43.82
N ILE A 115 -14.04 -8.41 -42.83
CA ILE A 115 -12.63 -8.47 -42.41
C ILE A 115 -12.33 -9.82 -41.74
N ALA A 116 -13.23 -10.33 -40.90
CA ALA A 116 -13.06 -11.59 -40.17
C ALA A 116 -12.97 -12.85 -41.06
N GLU A 117 -13.52 -12.75 -42.28
CA GLU A 117 -13.50 -13.79 -43.32
C GLU A 117 -12.19 -13.80 -44.14
N GLY A 118 -11.33 -12.78 -43.97
CA GLY A 118 -10.02 -12.70 -44.63
C GLY A 118 -9.12 -13.90 -44.33
N GLU A 119 -8.31 -14.31 -45.31
CA GLU A 119 -7.41 -15.47 -45.18
C GLU A 119 -6.43 -15.34 -44.01
N ASP A 120 -6.00 -14.13 -43.70
CA ASP A 120 -5.09 -13.78 -42.62
C ASP A 120 -5.70 -13.93 -41.21
N LEU A 121 -7.02 -14.06 -41.12
CA LEU A 121 -7.78 -14.32 -39.89
C LEU A 121 -8.37 -15.73 -39.84
N ARG A 122 -8.23 -16.52 -40.91
CA ARG A 122 -8.71 -17.90 -40.97
C ARG A 122 -8.01 -18.75 -39.92
N GLY A 123 -8.78 -19.50 -39.12
CA GLY A 123 -8.27 -20.33 -38.02
C GLY A 123 -7.98 -19.61 -36.70
N LYS A 124 -8.09 -18.28 -36.62
CA LYS A 124 -7.97 -17.54 -35.35
C LYS A 124 -9.25 -17.62 -34.52
N SER A 125 -9.11 -17.59 -33.19
CA SER A 125 -10.26 -17.54 -32.28
C SER A 125 -11.06 -16.24 -32.44
N LYS A 126 -12.38 -16.27 -32.15
CA LYS A 126 -13.25 -15.07 -32.20
C LYS A 126 -12.67 -13.86 -31.45
N LEU A 127 -12.01 -14.09 -30.31
CA LEU A 127 -11.37 -13.04 -29.54
C LEU A 127 -10.14 -12.45 -30.24
N GLN A 128 -9.32 -13.29 -30.86
CA GLN A 128 -8.15 -12.84 -31.63
C GLN A 128 -8.59 -12.08 -32.90
N LYS A 129 -9.61 -12.58 -33.61
CA LYS A 129 -10.22 -11.85 -34.75
C LYS A 129 -10.69 -10.47 -34.31
N ALA A 130 -11.43 -10.38 -33.20
CA ALA A 130 -11.93 -9.11 -32.67
C ALA A 130 -10.81 -8.14 -32.27
N ARG A 131 -9.72 -8.62 -31.66
CA ARG A 131 -8.54 -7.79 -31.34
C ARG A 131 -7.87 -7.23 -32.58
N VAL A 132 -7.68 -8.06 -33.62
CA VAL A 132 -7.04 -7.62 -34.86
C VAL A 132 -7.93 -6.62 -35.60
N ILE A 133 -9.25 -6.87 -35.67
CA ILE A 133 -10.19 -5.94 -36.30
C ILE A 133 -10.22 -4.60 -35.55
N ALA A 134 -10.32 -4.62 -34.22
CA ALA A 134 -10.31 -3.39 -33.42
C ALA A 134 -9.01 -2.59 -33.64
N HIS A 135 -7.87 -3.28 -33.64
CA HIS A 135 -6.58 -2.64 -33.88
C HIS A 135 -6.45 -2.07 -35.30
N ARG A 136 -6.89 -2.81 -36.32
CA ARG A 136 -6.85 -2.34 -37.73
C ARG A 136 -7.71 -1.12 -37.99
N LEU A 137 -8.85 -1.04 -37.32
CA LEU A 137 -9.81 0.04 -37.48
C LEU A 137 -9.61 1.18 -36.48
N GLY A 138 -8.55 1.13 -35.66
CA GLY A 138 -8.28 2.15 -34.64
C GLY A 138 -9.38 2.28 -33.57
N LEU A 139 -10.11 1.20 -33.31
CA LEU A 139 -11.26 1.20 -32.40
C LEU A 139 -10.81 1.07 -30.94
N PRO A 140 -11.58 1.65 -30.00
CA PRO A 140 -11.29 1.53 -28.57
C PRO A 140 -11.36 0.07 -28.11
N LEU A 141 -10.63 -0.28 -27.04
CA LEU A 141 -10.55 -1.66 -26.53
C LEU A 141 -11.93 -2.25 -26.17
N GLU A 142 -12.85 -1.38 -25.78
CA GLU A 142 -14.24 -1.68 -25.47
C GLU A 142 -14.98 -2.29 -26.68
N ALA A 143 -14.61 -1.90 -27.91
CA ALA A 143 -15.18 -2.39 -29.16
C ALA A 143 -14.93 -3.88 -29.39
N ILE A 144 -13.84 -4.43 -28.82
CA ILE A 144 -13.47 -5.85 -28.97
C ILE A 144 -14.60 -6.77 -28.52
N SER A 145 -15.29 -6.40 -27.44
CA SER A 145 -16.41 -7.19 -26.91
C SER A 145 -17.60 -7.25 -27.88
N THR A 146 -17.89 -6.12 -28.55
CA THR A 146 -18.96 -5.99 -29.53
C THR A 146 -18.59 -6.69 -30.84
N ILE A 147 -17.37 -6.50 -31.34
CA ILE A 147 -16.88 -7.17 -32.55
C ILE A 147 -16.90 -8.69 -32.36
N ARG A 148 -16.42 -9.20 -31.21
CA ARG A 148 -16.41 -10.64 -30.89
C ARG A 148 -17.79 -11.28 -30.96
N ARG A 149 -18.86 -10.55 -30.62
CA ARG A 149 -20.25 -11.04 -30.71
C ARG A 149 -20.79 -11.09 -32.14
N VAL A 150 -20.15 -10.36 -33.06
CA VAL A 150 -20.62 -10.16 -34.44
C VAL A 150 -19.88 -11.07 -35.43
N VAL A 151 -18.63 -11.43 -35.13
CA VAL A 151 -17.76 -12.25 -35.99
C VAL A 151 -17.78 -13.73 -35.57
N ASP A 152 -17.65 -14.62 -36.54
CA ASP A 152 -17.52 -16.06 -36.35
C ASP A 152 -16.07 -16.56 -36.34
#